data_AF-A0A9E3KM11-F1
#
_entry.id   AF-A0A9E3KM11-F1
#
_cell.length_a   1.000
_cell.length_b   1.000
_cell.length_c   1.000
_cell.angle_alpha   90.00
_cell.angle_beta   90.00
_cell.angle_gamma   90.00
#
_symmetry.space_group_name_H-M   'P 1'
#
loop_
_entity.id
_entity.type
_entity.pdbx_description
1 polymer ?
#
loop_
_entity_poly.entity_id
_entity_poly.type
_entity_poly.pdbx_seq_one_letter_code
_entity_poly.pdbx_strand_id
1 'polypeptide(L)'
;MMRRFYILSIFILIATIGYGQFIGKDGVSKALFYLQKNELDSAKKYIDEAEKDETTNTLPKTWYYRALIYKDAYKLYEKEDKNSPLRATAVVALNKLTGLDKENEFTESAQKMMTYLASTYYNDAARSLNPATYKNAIEYYNKYKELMSLAKSQSDLKQQDVKFNLALASMLNQNLEKETKKDSLKVLEVKNIYQSVLDIDSNNGSANYSIGILYYNESADIINNMDYDMDLEQLDKYQDICTDLFLKALPYMLKCHEIKYNLNETLIGLINIYHGLNDPEKEEQYKNELKALELEKK
;
A
#
# COMPACT_ATOMS: atom_id res chain seq x y z
N MET A 1 -25.87 -7.50 86.03
CA MET A 1 -24.85 -7.38 87.10
C MET A 1 -23.75 -8.41 86.80
N MET A 2 -22.56 -7.94 86.38
CA MET A 2 -21.24 -8.61 86.45
C MET A 2 -21.08 -9.96 85.72
N ARG A 3 -20.01 -10.33 84.99
CA ARG A 3 -18.78 -9.73 84.47
C ARG A 3 -18.24 -10.85 83.56
N ARG A 4 -18.20 -10.68 82.24
CA ARG A 4 -17.51 -11.60 81.31
C ARG A 4 -16.34 -10.83 80.71
N PHE A 5 -15.16 -10.93 81.30
CA PHE A 5 -13.90 -10.50 80.68
C PHE A 5 -12.74 -11.29 81.30
N TYR A 6 -11.64 -11.40 80.55
CA TYR A 6 -10.48 -12.30 80.69
C TYR A 6 -10.81 -13.71 80.15
N ILE A 7 -10.41 -14.07 78.93
CA ILE A 7 -9.00 -14.27 78.55
C ILE A 7 -8.63 -13.45 77.31
N LEU A 8 -7.73 -12.50 77.55
CA LEU A 8 -6.96 -11.79 76.55
C LEU A 8 -5.70 -12.62 76.26
N SER A 9 -5.24 -12.52 75.00
CA SER A 9 -3.85 -12.69 74.56
C SER A 9 -3.46 -14.01 73.89
N ILE A 10 -2.86 -13.83 72.71
CA ILE A 10 -2.07 -14.76 71.89
C ILE A 10 -2.91 -15.57 70.89
N PHE A 11 -3.18 -14.95 69.73
CA PHE A 11 -2.99 -15.54 68.39
C PHE A 11 -3.40 -14.53 67.31
N ILE A 12 -2.63 -13.44 67.18
CA ILE A 12 -2.65 -12.62 65.95
C ILE A 12 -1.19 -12.29 65.64
N LEU A 13 -0.50 -13.25 65.03
CA LEU A 13 0.69 -12.96 64.23
C LEU A 13 0.76 -14.03 63.15
N ILE A 14 1.06 -13.58 61.92
CA ILE A 14 1.32 -14.37 60.71
C ILE A 14 0.07 -14.73 59.89
N ALA A 15 -0.48 -13.72 59.21
CA ALA A 15 -0.99 -13.88 57.85
C ALA A 15 -0.85 -12.59 57.03
N THR A 16 0.29 -11.90 57.15
CA THR A 16 0.80 -11.11 56.02
C THR A 16 1.72 -12.01 55.24
N ILE A 17 1.15 -13.00 54.54
CA ILE A 17 1.79 -13.48 53.33
C ILE A 17 1.72 -12.28 52.41
N GLY A 18 2.77 -11.44 52.44
CA GLY A 18 2.99 -10.50 51.36
C GLY A 18 2.92 -11.34 50.10
N TYR A 19 2.00 -11.00 49.20
CA TYR A 19 2.06 -11.44 47.82
C TYR A 19 3.34 -10.84 47.21
N GLY A 20 4.50 -11.35 47.61
CA GLY A 20 5.71 -11.23 46.83
C GLY A 20 5.35 -11.88 45.52
N GLN A 21 5.05 -11.06 44.51
CA GLN A 21 4.75 -11.52 43.17
C GLN A 21 5.90 -12.45 42.78
N PHE A 22 5.62 -13.74 42.67
CA PHE A 22 6.60 -14.70 42.19
C PHE A 22 6.83 -14.39 40.71
N ILE A 23 7.82 -13.55 40.44
CA ILE A 23 8.27 -13.28 39.07
C ILE A 23 9.03 -14.52 38.64
N GLY A 24 8.55 -15.22 37.61
CA GLY A 24 9.28 -16.32 37.00
C GLY A 24 10.71 -15.89 36.66
N LYS A 25 11.68 -16.79 36.83
CA LYS A 25 13.11 -16.45 36.67
C LYS A 25 13.52 -16.22 35.21
N ASP A 26 12.70 -16.69 34.26
CA ASP A 26 12.94 -16.60 32.83
C ASP A 26 12.74 -15.16 32.28
N GLY A 27 13.31 -14.89 31.11
CA GLY A 27 13.26 -13.57 30.48
C GLY A 27 11.83 -13.11 30.15
N VAL A 28 10.91 -14.02 29.78
CA VAL A 28 9.53 -13.68 29.42
C VAL A 28 8.79 -13.18 30.67
N SER A 29 8.92 -13.89 31.78
CA SER A 29 8.31 -13.50 33.06
C SER A 29 8.77 -12.13 33.54
N LYS A 30 10.07 -11.83 33.40
CA LYS A 30 10.61 -10.49 33.73
C LYS A 30 10.08 -9.43 32.76
N ALA A 31 10.08 -9.70 31.46
CA ALA A 31 9.57 -8.76 30.46
C ALA A 31 8.11 -8.39 30.75
N LEU A 32 7.28 -9.37 31.12
CA LEU A 32 5.89 -9.18 31.50
C LEU A 32 5.72 -8.32 32.75
N PHE A 33 6.54 -8.57 33.78
CA PHE A 33 6.53 -7.77 35.00
C PHE A 33 6.79 -6.29 34.72
N TYR A 34 7.79 -5.98 33.90
CA TYR A 34 8.11 -4.60 33.53
C TYR A 34 7.09 -3.99 32.58
N LEU A 35 6.51 -4.78 31.68
CA LEU A 35 5.42 -4.33 30.82
C LEU A 35 4.18 -3.92 31.64
N GLN A 36 3.82 -4.68 32.68
CA GLN A 36 2.72 -4.34 33.60
C GLN A 36 2.96 -3.03 34.38
N LYS A 37 4.23 -2.68 34.60
CA LYS A 37 4.63 -1.41 35.22
C LYS A 37 4.77 -0.25 34.22
N ASN A 38 4.50 -0.50 32.94
CA ASN A 38 4.72 0.46 31.86
C ASN A 38 6.21 0.89 31.73
N GLU A 39 7.13 0.03 32.16
CA GLU A 39 8.59 0.24 32.04
C GLU A 39 9.11 -0.44 30.77
N LEU A 40 8.89 0.22 29.63
CA LEU A 40 9.06 -0.38 28.31
C LEU A 40 10.52 -0.75 27.97
N ASP A 41 11.50 0.07 28.36
CA ASP A 41 12.92 -0.22 28.11
C ASP A 41 13.39 -1.47 28.87
N SER A 42 12.96 -1.60 30.13
CA SER A 42 13.20 -2.79 30.95
C SER A 42 12.52 -4.01 30.33
N ALA A 43 11.25 -3.89 29.92
CA ALA A 43 10.52 -4.98 29.27
C ALA A 43 11.23 -5.44 27.99
N LYS A 44 11.71 -4.48 27.17
CA LYS A 44 12.48 -4.74 25.96
C LYS A 44 13.79 -5.48 26.26
N LYS A 45 14.55 -5.05 27.28
CA LYS A 45 15.79 -5.73 27.68
C LYS A 45 15.53 -7.22 27.97
N TYR A 46 14.53 -7.53 28.79
CA TYR A 46 14.29 -8.91 29.19
C TYR A 46 13.65 -9.76 28.09
N ILE A 47 12.89 -9.18 27.17
CA ILE A 47 12.38 -9.94 26.01
C ILE A 47 13.47 -10.19 24.97
N ASP A 48 14.51 -9.35 24.90
CA ASP A 48 15.74 -9.62 24.15
C ASP A 48 16.58 -10.75 24.77
N GLU A 49 16.59 -10.86 26.10
CA GLU A 49 17.20 -12.02 26.79
C GLU A 49 16.41 -13.31 26.51
N ALA A 50 15.08 -13.26 26.57
CA ALA A 50 14.22 -14.41 26.30
C ALA A 50 14.29 -14.94 24.86
N GLU A 51 14.59 -14.07 23.89
CA GLU A 51 14.76 -14.47 22.49
C GLU A 51 16.04 -15.28 22.25
N LYS A 52 17.08 -15.04 23.06
CA LYS A 52 18.38 -15.73 22.94
C LYS A 52 18.44 -17.06 23.69
N ASP A 53 17.55 -17.26 24.66
CA ASP A 53 17.49 -18.50 25.44
C ASP A 53 16.81 -19.61 24.62
N GLU A 54 17.48 -20.76 24.53
CA GLU A 54 17.06 -21.92 23.73
C GLU A 54 15.72 -22.52 24.15
N THR A 55 15.30 -22.29 25.41
CA THR A 55 14.02 -22.77 25.90
C THR A 55 12.93 -21.78 25.58
N THR A 56 13.12 -20.50 25.91
CA THR A 56 12.07 -19.49 25.74
C THR A 56 11.86 -19.07 24.30
N ASN A 57 12.87 -19.15 23.43
CA ASN A 57 12.73 -18.79 22.02
C ASN A 57 11.84 -19.76 21.21
N THR A 58 11.50 -20.92 21.78
CA THR A 58 10.56 -21.88 21.18
C THR A 58 9.11 -21.59 21.54
N LEU A 59 8.87 -20.71 22.54
CA LEU A 59 7.55 -20.47 23.10
C LEU A 59 6.80 -19.38 22.30
N PRO A 60 5.52 -19.59 21.93
CA PRO A 60 4.71 -18.57 21.25
C PRO A 60 4.64 -17.24 22.02
N LYS A 61 4.46 -17.31 23.34
CA LYS A 61 4.38 -16.12 24.22
C LYS A 61 5.61 -15.20 24.10
N THR A 62 6.79 -15.75 23.88
CA THR A 62 8.03 -14.96 23.74
C THR A 62 7.95 -14.03 22.53
N TRP A 63 7.53 -14.58 21.39
CA TRP A 63 7.41 -13.83 20.15
C TRP A 63 6.22 -12.87 20.15
N TYR A 64 5.12 -13.26 20.79
CA TYR A 64 3.98 -12.36 21.02
C TYR A 64 4.37 -11.12 21.83
N TYR A 65 4.99 -11.30 23.00
CA TYR A 65 5.37 -10.16 23.84
C TYR A 65 6.52 -9.36 23.24
N ARG A 66 7.43 -10.00 22.50
CA ARG A 66 8.44 -9.31 21.69
C ARG A 66 7.78 -8.37 20.68
N ALA A 67 6.84 -8.87 19.90
CA ALA A 67 6.08 -8.07 18.95
C ALA A 67 5.35 -6.89 19.62
N LEU A 68 4.67 -7.15 20.75
CA LEU A 68 3.93 -6.12 21.48
C LEU A 68 4.84 -5.00 21.99
N ILE A 69 5.90 -5.36 22.70
CA ILE A 69 6.87 -4.42 23.29
C ILE A 69 7.52 -3.58 22.19
N TYR A 70 7.98 -4.21 21.10
CA TYR A 70 8.63 -3.50 20.01
C TYR A 70 7.67 -2.61 19.21
N LYS A 71 6.41 -3.02 19.02
CA LYS A 71 5.38 -2.19 18.40
C LYS A 71 5.06 -0.96 19.27
N ASP A 72 4.98 -1.12 20.58
CA ASP A 72 4.74 0.00 21.49
C ASP A 72 5.96 0.93 21.60
N ALA A 73 7.18 0.38 21.53
CA ALA A 73 8.41 1.17 21.49
C ALA A 73 8.51 1.97 20.18
N TYR A 74 8.18 1.36 19.03
CA TYR A 74 8.07 2.06 17.76
C TYR A 74 7.10 3.24 17.85
N LYS A 75 5.91 3.01 18.41
CA LYS A 75 4.90 4.07 18.58
C LYS A 75 5.38 5.24 19.42
N LEU A 76 6.18 4.97 20.44
CA LEU A 76 6.65 5.97 21.40
C LEU A 76 7.86 6.75 20.88
N TYR A 77 8.82 6.07 20.26
CA TYR A 77 10.13 6.64 19.95
C TYR A 77 10.38 6.89 18.46
N GLU A 78 9.80 6.09 17.57
CA GLU A 78 10.21 6.02 16.16
C GLU A 78 9.03 6.10 15.17
N LYS A 79 7.86 6.57 15.60
CA LYS A 79 6.63 6.52 14.79
C LYS A 79 6.77 7.16 13.40
N GLU A 80 7.52 8.25 13.32
CA GLU A 80 7.76 9.01 12.08
C GLU A 80 9.00 8.52 11.31
N ASP A 81 9.77 7.58 11.88
CA ASP A 81 10.89 6.95 11.18
C ASP A 81 10.40 5.83 10.26
N LYS A 82 10.41 6.12 8.95
CA LYS A 82 10.04 5.15 7.90
C LYS A 82 10.95 3.92 7.88
N ASN A 83 12.17 4.01 8.41
CA ASN A 83 13.13 2.90 8.49
C ASN A 83 13.30 2.34 9.91
N SER A 84 12.32 2.59 10.79
CA SER A 84 12.35 2.19 12.20
C SER A 84 12.80 0.73 12.41
N PRO A 85 13.95 0.50 13.08
CA PRO A 85 14.37 -0.84 13.47
C PRO A 85 13.41 -1.45 14.51
N LEU A 86 12.74 -0.64 15.32
CA LEU A 86 11.74 -1.13 16.29
C LEU A 86 10.53 -1.74 15.55
N ARG A 87 10.01 -1.05 14.53
CA ARG A 87 8.94 -1.55 13.68
C ARG A 87 9.35 -2.85 12.99
N ALA A 88 10.54 -2.87 12.38
CA ALA A 88 11.04 -4.07 11.69
C ALA A 88 11.15 -5.27 12.65
N THR A 89 11.64 -5.05 13.87
CA THR A 89 11.77 -6.11 14.87
C THR A 89 10.39 -6.63 15.33
N ALA A 90 9.39 -5.75 15.47
CA ALA A 90 8.02 -6.16 15.79
C ALA A 90 7.44 -7.08 14.69
N VAL A 91 7.67 -6.75 13.41
CA VAL A 91 7.23 -7.54 12.26
C VAL A 91 7.91 -8.91 12.22
N VAL A 92 9.23 -8.98 12.44
CA VAL A 92 9.98 -10.25 12.50
C VAL A 92 9.41 -11.15 13.60
N ALA A 93 9.12 -10.58 14.77
CA ALA A 93 8.54 -11.33 15.88
C ALA A 93 7.13 -11.86 15.56
N LEU A 94 6.27 -11.04 14.93
CA LEU A 94 4.95 -11.45 14.47
C LEU A 94 5.02 -12.58 13.43
N ASN A 95 5.94 -12.49 12.47
CA ASN A 95 6.13 -13.54 11.47
C ASN A 95 6.54 -14.86 12.14
N LYS A 96 7.49 -14.82 13.09
CA LYS A 96 7.95 -16.00 13.83
C LYS A 96 6.82 -16.64 14.66
N LEU A 97 5.97 -15.81 15.28
CA LEU A 97 4.80 -16.25 16.04
C LEU A 97 3.84 -17.12 15.21
N THR A 98 3.62 -16.80 13.92
CA THR A 98 2.71 -17.59 13.05
C THR A 98 3.10 -19.06 12.92
N GLY A 99 4.40 -19.36 13.03
CA GLY A 99 4.92 -20.72 12.98
C GLY A 99 4.75 -21.49 14.29
N LEU A 100 4.57 -20.80 15.41
CA LEU A 100 4.62 -21.37 16.77
C LEU A 100 3.24 -21.44 17.44
N ASP A 101 2.35 -20.48 17.18
CA ASP A 101 1.03 -20.38 17.81
C ASP A 101 0.02 -21.40 17.25
N LYS A 102 0.25 -22.69 17.51
CA LYS A 102 -0.59 -23.79 17.02
C LYS A 102 -1.97 -23.84 17.68
N GLU A 103 -2.05 -23.36 18.92
CA GLU A 103 -3.29 -23.34 19.72
C GLU A 103 -4.12 -22.06 19.46
N ASN A 104 -3.60 -21.14 18.64
CA ASN A 104 -4.21 -19.83 18.34
C ASN A 104 -4.46 -18.97 19.59
N GLU A 105 -3.62 -19.11 20.62
CA GLU A 105 -3.71 -18.32 21.85
C GLU A 105 -3.53 -16.82 21.57
N PHE A 106 -2.65 -16.49 20.62
CA PHE A 106 -2.26 -15.12 20.30
C PHE A 106 -2.80 -14.64 18.96
N THR A 107 -3.40 -15.51 18.14
CA THR A 107 -3.84 -15.22 16.77
C THR A 107 -4.59 -13.89 16.64
N GLU A 108 -5.69 -13.68 17.37
CA GLU A 108 -6.50 -12.46 17.22
C GLU A 108 -5.72 -11.18 17.59
N SER A 109 -4.95 -11.23 18.67
CA SER A 109 -4.13 -10.10 19.12
C SER A 109 -2.97 -9.82 18.16
N ALA A 110 -2.34 -10.86 17.62
CA ALA A 110 -1.30 -10.78 16.62
C ALA A 110 -1.83 -10.18 15.32
N GLN A 111 -3.02 -10.59 14.87
CA GLN A 111 -3.69 -10.01 13.70
C GLN A 111 -3.93 -8.50 13.87
N LYS A 112 -4.42 -8.07 15.04
CA LYS A 112 -4.59 -6.63 15.34
C LYS A 112 -3.27 -5.87 15.27
N MET A 113 -2.17 -6.46 15.77
CA MET A 113 -0.84 -5.85 15.68
C MET A 113 -0.32 -5.80 14.24
N MET A 114 -0.49 -6.88 13.47
CA MET A 114 -0.11 -6.94 12.05
C MET A 114 -0.87 -5.89 11.24
N THR A 115 -2.19 -5.79 11.40
CA THR A 115 -3.03 -4.78 10.72
C THR A 115 -2.60 -3.36 11.07
N TYR A 116 -2.30 -3.10 12.35
CA TYR A 116 -1.77 -1.81 12.77
C TYR A 116 -0.45 -1.48 12.06
N LEU A 117 0.55 -2.38 12.11
CA LEU A 117 1.84 -2.16 11.47
C LEU A 117 1.73 -2.08 9.95
N ALA A 118 0.86 -2.88 9.34
CA ALA A 118 0.56 -2.81 7.91
C ALA A 118 0.05 -1.41 7.55
N SER A 119 -0.88 -0.85 8.34
CA SER A 119 -1.40 0.50 8.09
C SER A 119 -0.31 1.58 8.16
N THR A 120 0.72 1.41 9.00
CA THR A 120 1.83 2.37 9.04
C THR A 120 2.71 2.27 7.80
N TYR A 121 2.96 1.07 7.28
CA TYR A 121 3.63 0.89 5.99
C TYR A 121 2.82 1.45 4.82
N TYR A 122 1.50 1.28 4.79
CA TYR A 122 0.66 1.88 3.76
C TYR A 122 0.73 3.41 3.77
N ASN A 123 0.72 4.02 4.96
CA ASN A 123 0.88 5.47 5.10
C ASN A 123 2.26 5.94 4.64
N ASP A 124 3.33 5.20 4.94
CA ASP A 124 4.68 5.54 4.48
C ASP A 124 4.84 5.36 2.97
N ALA A 125 4.15 4.38 2.38
CA ALA A 125 4.05 4.22 0.94
C ALA A 125 3.43 5.47 0.31
N ALA A 126 2.25 5.89 0.78
CA ALA A 126 1.56 7.08 0.29
C ALA A 126 2.42 8.36 0.44
N ARG A 127 3.07 8.55 1.59
CA ARG A 127 3.96 9.71 1.83
C ARG A 127 5.25 9.69 1.02
N SER A 128 5.59 8.57 0.40
CA SER A 128 6.82 8.41 -0.39
C SER A 128 6.53 8.40 -1.90
N LEU A 129 5.26 8.58 -2.32
CA LEU A 129 4.86 8.74 -3.72
C LEU A 129 5.25 10.12 -4.26
N ASN A 130 6.55 10.28 -4.54
CA ASN A 130 7.11 11.40 -5.30
C ASN A 130 8.28 10.89 -6.17
N PRO A 131 8.74 11.67 -7.17
CA PRO A 131 9.76 11.21 -8.12
C PRO A 131 11.08 10.76 -7.47
N ALA A 132 11.44 11.31 -6.30
CA ALA A 132 12.68 10.95 -5.62
C ALA A 132 12.58 9.66 -4.79
N THR A 133 11.38 9.32 -4.28
CA THR A 133 11.22 8.23 -3.29
C THR A 133 10.20 7.16 -3.67
N TYR A 134 9.66 7.17 -4.89
CA TYR A 134 8.62 6.21 -5.30
C TYR A 134 9.07 4.73 -5.20
N LYS A 135 10.35 4.44 -5.37
CA LYS A 135 10.90 3.07 -5.16
C LYS A 135 10.69 2.60 -3.72
N ASN A 136 10.96 3.48 -2.75
CA ASN A 136 10.67 3.19 -1.35
C ASN A 136 9.16 3.05 -1.12
N ALA A 137 8.32 3.82 -1.84
CA ALA A 137 6.87 3.67 -1.75
C ALA A 137 6.42 2.26 -2.14
N ILE A 138 6.99 1.70 -3.21
CA ILE A 138 6.72 0.33 -3.66
C ILE A 138 7.14 -0.69 -2.58
N GLU A 139 8.34 -0.51 -2.00
CA GLU A 139 8.82 -1.39 -0.92
C GLU A 139 7.91 -1.36 0.32
N TYR A 140 7.49 -0.17 0.75
CA TYR A 140 6.56 -0.03 1.87
C TYR A 140 5.20 -0.65 1.55
N TYR A 141 4.71 -0.49 0.32
CA TYR A 141 3.46 -1.10 -0.10
C TYR A 141 3.53 -2.63 -0.13
N ASN A 142 4.67 -3.21 -0.53
CA ASN A 142 4.89 -4.65 -0.45
C ASN A 142 4.90 -5.16 1.00
N LYS A 143 5.56 -4.45 1.92
CA LYS A 143 5.52 -4.77 3.37
C LYS A 143 4.10 -4.70 3.94
N TYR A 144 3.29 -3.74 3.48
CA TYR A 144 1.87 -3.67 3.80
C TYR A 144 1.14 -4.96 3.36
N LYS A 145 1.32 -5.39 2.10
CA LYS A 145 0.67 -6.60 1.58
C LYS A 145 1.11 -7.88 2.31
N GLU A 146 2.40 -8.02 2.58
CA GLU A 146 2.94 -9.14 3.35
C GLU A 146 2.31 -9.26 4.73
N LEU A 147 2.23 -8.15 5.48
CA LEU A 147 1.60 -8.13 6.80
C LEU A 147 0.10 -8.39 6.76
N MET A 148 -0.61 -7.84 5.77
CA MET A 148 -2.05 -8.10 5.61
C MET A 148 -2.32 -9.59 5.28
N SER A 149 -1.44 -10.21 4.48
CA SER A 149 -1.49 -11.64 4.20
C SER A 149 -1.24 -12.48 5.45
N LEU A 150 -0.19 -12.14 6.23
CA LEU A 150 0.11 -12.81 7.50
C LEU A 150 -1.01 -12.67 8.53
N ALA A 151 -1.70 -11.52 8.55
CA ALA A 151 -2.85 -11.30 9.40
C ALA A 151 -4.05 -12.19 9.02
N LYS A 152 -3.99 -12.96 7.93
CA LYS A 152 -5.12 -13.70 7.36
C LYS A 152 -6.36 -12.81 7.24
N SER A 153 -6.14 -11.51 6.98
CA SER A 153 -7.24 -10.58 6.82
C SER A 153 -8.06 -11.05 5.62
N GLN A 154 -9.35 -11.32 5.81
CA GLN A 154 -10.24 -11.69 4.70
C GLN A 154 -10.45 -10.52 3.71
N SER A 155 -9.84 -9.37 3.96
CA SER A 155 -9.89 -8.21 3.07
C SER A 155 -9.16 -8.49 1.76
N ASP A 156 -9.91 -8.56 0.67
CA ASP A 156 -9.37 -8.47 -0.68
C ASP A 156 -8.61 -7.15 -0.82
N LEU A 157 -7.29 -7.22 -1.07
CA LEU A 157 -6.41 -6.05 -1.19
C LEU A 157 -6.54 -5.35 -2.55
N LYS A 158 -7.32 -5.91 -3.49
CA LYS A 158 -7.51 -5.37 -4.84
C LYS A 158 -7.83 -3.88 -4.87
N GLN A 159 -8.69 -3.40 -3.96
CA GLN A 159 -9.02 -1.96 -3.94
C GLN A 159 -7.83 -1.10 -3.52
N GLN A 160 -6.99 -1.59 -2.60
CA GLN A 160 -5.76 -0.91 -2.21
C GLN A 160 -4.71 -1.00 -3.32
N ASP A 161 -4.62 -2.12 -4.05
CA ASP A 161 -3.73 -2.28 -5.20
C ASP A 161 -4.11 -1.26 -6.27
N VAL A 162 -5.41 -1.17 -6.62
CA VAL A 162 -5.94 -0.16 -7.54
C VAL A 162 -5.57 1.25 -7.10
N LYS A 163 -5.83 1.61 -5.84
CA LYS A 163 -5.53 2.96 -5.32
C LYS A 163 -4.05 3.29 -5.38
N PHE A 164 -3.19 2.37 -4.94
CA PHE A 164 -1.75 2.60 -4.89
C PHE A 164 -1.16 2.67 -6.30
N ASN A 165 -1.48 1.73 -7.18
CA ASN A 165 -0.96 1.68 -8.55
C ASN A 165 -1.46 2.87 -9.38
N LEU A 166 -2.73 3.28 -9.23
CA LEU A 166 -3.26 4.46 -9.90
C LEU A 166 -2.54 5.75 -9.47
N ALA A 167 -2.28 5.92 -8.17
CA ALA A 167 -1.52 7.04 -7.65
C ALA A 167 -0.06 7.03 -8.13
N LEU A 168 0.58 5.85 -8.13
CA LEU A 168 1.95 5.68 -8.61
C LEU A 168 2.08 6.00 -10.10
N ALA A 169 1.22 5.41 -10.94
CA ALA A 169 1.22 5.64 -12.38
C ALA A 169 0.96 7.12 -12.71
N SER A 170 -0.01 7.76 -12.02
CA SER A 170 -0.31 9.17 -12.23
C SER A 170 0.84 10.08 -11.84
N MET A 171 1.50 9.80 -10.71
CA MET A 171 2.68 10.55 -10.27
C MET A 171 3.85 10.39 -11.26
N LEU A 172 4.08 9.17 -11.77
CA LEU A 172 5.14 8.90 -12.74
C LEU A 172 4.83 9.59 -14.08
N ASN A 173 3.60 9.48 -14.56
CA ASN A 173 3.16 10.13 -15.81
C ASN A 173 3.32 11.65 -15.74
N GLN A 174 2.88 12.29 -14.66
CA GLN A 174 3.04 13.73 -14.47
C GLN A 174 4.51 14.17 -14.47
N ASN A 175 5.42 13.32 -13.99
CA ASN A 175 6.86 13.60 -14.06
C ASN A 175 7.39 13.46 -15.50
N LEU A 176 6.92 12.46 -16.24
CA LEU A 176 7.29 12.24 -17.65
C LEU A 176 6.86 13.40 -18.55
N GLU A 177 5.68 13.96 -18.33
CA GLU A 177 5.16 15.10 -19.10
C GLU A 177 6.03 16.37 -18.97
N LYS A 178 6.89 16.45 -17.96
CA LYS A 178 7.84 17.57 -17.76
C LYS A 178 9.16 17.36 -18.50
N GLU A 179 9.46 16.14 -18.96
CA GLU A 179 10.69 15.82 -19.66
C GLU A 179 10.60 16.30 -21.12
N THR A 180 11.60 17.04 -21.61
CA THR A 180 11.65 17.50 -23.01
C THR A 180 11.69 16.33 -24.00
N LYS A 181 12.30 15.21 -23.60
CA LYS A 181 12.32 13.96 -24.35
C LYS A 181 11.94 12.84 -23.39
N LYS A 182 10.80 12.20 -23.65
CA LYS A 182 10.28 11.11 -22.81
C LYS A 182 11.09 9.85 -23.04
N ASP A 183 11.51 9.21 -21.95
CA ASP A 183 12.13 7.89 -21.98
C ASP A 183 11.06 6.83 -22.26
N SER A 184 11.16 6.15 -23.41
CA SER A 184 10.21 5.12 -23.85
C SER A 184 10.07 3.97 -22.85
N LEU A 185 11.12 3.64 -22.09
CA LEU A 185 11.03 2.59 -21.07
C LEU A 185 10.17 3.03 -19.88
N LYS A 186 10.29 4.29 -19.46
CA LYS A 186 9.44 4.84 -18.39
C LYS A 186 7.99 4.99 -18.85
N VAL A 187 7.76 5.38 -20.11
CA VAL A 187 6.42 5.44 -20.70
C VAL A 187 5.77 4.04 -20.70
N LEU A 188 6.53 3.01 -21.07
CA LEU A 188 6.08 1.62 -21.00
C LEU A 188 5.81 1.17 -19.56
N GLU A 189 6.67 1.53 -18.60
CA GLU A 189 6.47 1.24 -17.17
C GLU A 189 5.13 1.83 -16.67
N VAL A 190 4.84 3.09 -16.98
CA VAL A 190 3.59 3.75 -16.61
C VAL A 190 2.38 3.07 -17.23
N LYS A 191 2.43 2.74 -18.52
CA LYS A 191 1.35 1.98 -19.19
C LYS A 191 1.10 0.63 -18.51
N ASN A 192 2.15 -0.10 -18.15
CA ASN A 192 2.03 -1.38 -17.46
C ASN A 192 1.40 -1.25 -16.06
N ILE A 193 1.73 -0.18 -15.32
CA ILE A 193 1.12 0.05 -14.01
C ILE A 193 -0.38 0.37 -14.16
N TYR A 194 -0.77 1.23 -15.12
CA TYR A 194 -2.19 1.44 -15.40
C TYR A 194 -2.88 0.16 -15.88
N GLN A 195 -2.21 -0.69 -16.68
CA GLN A 195 -2.79 -1.95 -17.11
C GLN A 195 -3.06 -2.87 -15.92
N SER A 196 -2.15 -2.92 -14.94
CA SER A 196 -2.39 -3.68 -13.70
C SER A 196 -3.59 -3.18 -12.89
N VAL A 197 -3.95 -1.89 -13.01
CA VAL A 197 -5.20 -1.35 -12.44
C VAL A 197 -6.41 -1.91 -13.20
N LEU A 198 -6.36 -1.93 -14.53
CA LEU A 198 -7.44 -2.42 -15.39
C LEU A 198 -7.64 -3.93 -15.31
N ASP A 199 -6.60 -4.70 -15.01
CA ASP A 199 -6.68 -6.14 -14.76
C ASP A 199 -7.52 -6.45 -13.50
N ILE A 200 -7.63 -5.49 -12.58
CA ILE A 200 -8.42 -5.59 -11.34
C ILE A 200 -9.79 -4.90 -11.50
N ASP A 201 -9.80 -3.69 -12.06
CA ASP A 201 -10.96 -2.84 -12.28
C ASP A 201 -10.96 -2.33 -13.72
N SER A 202 -11.51 -3.14 -14.63
CA SER A 202 -11.56 -2.84 -16.07
C SER A 202 -12.34 -1.57 -16.40
N ASN A 203 -13.22 -1.13 -15.49
CA ASN A 203 -14.04 0.07 -15.63
C ASN A 203 -13.41 1.28 -14.92
N ASN A 204 -12.14 1.19 -14.50
CA ASN A 204 -11.44 2.32 -13.91
C ASN A 204 -11.26 3.42 -14.96
N GLY A 205 -12.09 4.47 -14.88
CA GLY A 205 -12.09 5.52 -15.90
C GLY A 205 -10.78 6.30 -15.97
N SER A 206 -10.13 6.53 -14.82
CA SER A 206 -8.83 7.22 -14.78
C SER A 206 -7.75 6.41 -15.49
N ALA A 207 -7.65 5.10 -15.23
CA ALA A 207 -6.64 4.26 -15.87
C ALA A 207 -6.90 4.07 -17.37
N ASN A 208 -8.16 3.87 -17.79
CA ASN A 208 -8.52 3.82 -19.21
C ASN A 208 -8.13 5.13 -19.90
N TYR A 209 -8.54 6.28 -19.34
CA TYR A 209 -8.26 7.58 -19.93
C TYR A 209 -6.74 7.82 -20.04
N SER A 210 -5.99 7.56 -18.96
CA SER A 210 -4.54 7.76 -18.96
C SER A 210 -3.80 6.88 -19.95
N ILE A 211 -4.14 5.59 -20.09
CA ILE A 211 -3.52 4.74 -21.12
C ILE A 211 -3.88 5.21 -22.53
N GLY A 212 -5.14 5.58 -22.77
CA GLY A 212 -5.58 6.11 -24.06
C GLY A 212 -4.79 7.36 -24.45
N ILE A 213 -4.61 8.31 -23.51
CA ILE A 213 -3.81 9.52 -23.73
C ILE A 213 -2.33 9.19 -23.96
N LEU A 214 -1.76 8.20 -23.26
CA LEU A 214 -0.36 7.80 -23.45
C LEU A 214 -0.10 7.31 -24.88
N TYR A 215 -0.94 6.42 -25.40
CA TYR A 215 -0.81 5.95 -26.79
C TYR A 215 -1.02 7.08 -27.80
N TYR A 216 -2.03 7.93 -27.58
CA TYR A 216 -2.28 9.09 -28.44
C TYR A 216 -1.07 10.06 -28.47
N ASN A 217 -0.51 10.36 -27.31
CA ASN A 217 0.63 11.26 -27.19
C ASN A 217 1.88 10.70 -27.87
N GLU A 218 2.08 9.37 -27.87
CA GLU A 218 3.16 8.76 -28.64
C GLU A 218 3.00 8.98 -30.14
N SER A 219 1.79 8.84 -30.71
CA SER A 219 1.53 9.19 -32.12
C SER A 219 1.81 10.67 -32.38
N ALA A 220 1.30 11.55 -31.52
CA ALA A 220 1.49 12.98 -31.66
C ALA A 220 2.98 13.38 -31.58
N ASP A 221 3.75 12.76 -30.68
CA ASP A 221 5.19 12.98 -30.55
C ASP A 221 5.94 12.53 -31.82
N ILE A 222 5.54 11.40 -32.45
CA ILE A 222 6.14 10.96 -33.72
C ILE A 222 5.85 11.97 -34.83
N ILE A 223 4.59 12.41 -34.97
CA ILE A 223 4.17 13.37 -35.99
C ILE A 223 4.90 14.71 -35.82
N ASN A 224 5.00 15.21 -34.59
CA ASN A 224 5.62 16.51 -34.30
C ASN A 224 7.14 16.52 -34.47
N ASN A 225 7.80 15.36 -34.38
CA ASN A 225 9.24 15.22 -34.55
C ASN A 225 9.64 14.62 -35.91
N MET A 226 8.68 14.52 -36.84
CA MET A 226 8.90 14.00 -38.18
C MET A 226 9.71 15.01 -39.02
N ASP A 227 10.68 14.51 -39.80
CA ASP A 227 11.42 15.33 -40.76
C ASP A 227 10.58 15.52 -42.03
N TYR A 228 10.34 16.78 -42.43
CA TYR A 228 9.53 17.09 -43.61
C TYR A 228 10.22 16.75 -44.94
N ASP A 229 11.53 16.53 -44.93
CA ASP A 229 12.31 16.17 -46.12
C ASP A 229 12.45 14.64 -46.30
N MET A 230 11.73 13.84 -45.51
CA MET A 230 11.80 12.38 -45.56
C MET A 230 11.22 11.78 -46.84
N ASP A 231 11.70 10.59 -47.23
CA ASP A 231 11.18 9.86 -48.38
C ASP A 231 9.80 9.22 -48.11
N LEU A 232 9.09 8.86 -49.18
CA LEU A 232 7.75 8.27 -49.10
C LEU A 232 7.73 6.94 -48.33
N GLU A 233 8.78 6.11 -48.43
CA GLU A 233 8.81 4.81 -47.74
C GLU A 233 8.90 4.99 -46.22
N GLN A 234 9.69 5.97 -45.77
CA GLN A 234 9.80 6.31 -44.36
C GLN A 234 8.50 6.97 -43.85
N LEU A 235 7.85 7.79 -44.67
CA LEU A 235 6.57 8.41 -44.34
C LEU A 235 5.49 7.35 -44.09
N ASP A 236 5.38 6.37 -45.00
CA ASP A 236 4.44 5.26 -44.87
C ASP A 236 4.68 4.47 -43.57
N LYS A 237 5.94 4.20 -43.22
CA LYS A 237 6.29 3.53 -41.96
C LYS A 237 5.85 4.31 -40.72
N TYR A 238 6.02 5.64 -40.70
CA TYR A 238 5.55 6.43 -39.57
C TYR A 238 4.03 6.51 -39.52
N GLN A 239 3.37 6.55 -40.67
CA GLN A 239 1.91 6.50 -40.73
C GLN A 239 1.39 5.19 -40.13
N ASP A 240 1.95 4.04 -40.52
CA ASP A 240 1.59 2.73 -39.97
C ASP A 240 1.78 2.66 -38.44
N ILE A 241 2.89 3.20 -37.92
CA ILE A 241 3.14 3.25 -36.47
C ILE A 241 2.10 4.13 -35.77
N CYS A 242 1.79 5.31 -36.32
CA CYS A 242 0.78 6.21 -35.75
C CYS A 242 -0.60 5.56 -35.75
N THR A 243 -0.97 4.88 -36.84
CA THR A 243 -2.22 4.13 -36.96
C THR A 243 -2.31 3.02 -35.91
N ASP A 244 -1.26 2.21 -35.72
CA ASP A 244 -1.22 1.18 -34.67
C ASP A 244 -1.40 1.76 -33.26
N LEU A 245 -0.74 2.88 -32.97
CA LEU A 245 -0.89 3.59 -31.70
C LEU A 245 -2.30 4.15 -31.50
N PHE A 246 -2.92 4.73 -32.54
CA PHE A 246 -4.32 5.17 -32.47
C PHE A 246 -5.29 4.01 -32.25
N LEU A 247 -5.08 2.86 -32.91
CA LEU A 247 -5.85 1.65 -32.70
C LEU A 247 -5.68 1.10 -31.27
N LYS A 248 -4.49 1.22 -30.68
CA LYS A 248 -4.25 0.89 -29.26
C LYS A 248 -4.93 1.85 -28.30
N ALA A 249 -4.97 3.16 -28.61
CA ALA A 249 -5.64 4.16 -27.79
C ALA A 249 -7.16 4.00 -27.78
N LEU A 250 -7.73 3.64 -28.93
CA LEU A 250 -9.16 3.62 -29.20
C LEU A 250 -10.00 2.81 -28.18
N PRO A 251 -9.71 1.53 -27.85
CA PRO A 251 -10.55 0.76 -26.93
C PRO A 251 -10.64 1.38 -25.54
N TYR A 252 -9.57 2.03 -25.06
CA TYR A 252 -9.57 2.70 -23.77
C TYR A 252 -10.44 3.97 -23.78
N MET A 253 -10.37 4.76 -24.85
CA MET A 253 -11.22 5.94 -25.00
C MET A 253 -12.70 5.57 -25.17
N LEU A 254 -13.00 4.51 -25.93
CA LEU A 254 -14.35 3.97 -26.05
C LEU A 254 -14.88 3.49 -24.70
N LYS A 255 -14.04 2.85 -23.87
CA LYS A 255 -14.42 2.47 -22.51
C LYS A 255 -14.73 3.69 -21.64
N CYS A 256 -13.91 4.75 -21.72
CA CYS A 256 -14.19 6.02 -21.03
C CYS A 256 -15.51 6.63 -21.47
N HIS A 257 -15.83 6.58 -22.77
CA HIS A 257 -17.09 7.07 -23.33
C HIS A 257 -18.28 6.27 -22.80
N GLU A 258 -18.20 4.94 -22.84
CA GLU A 258 -19.21 4.01 -22.33
C GLU A 258 -19.57 4.28 -20.87
N ILE A 259 -18.56 4.49 -20.01
CA ILE A 259 -18.75 4.77 -18.58
C ILE A 259 -18.91 6.26 -18.27
N LYS A 260 -18.94 7.13 -19.29
CA LYS A 260 -19.06 8.59 -19.19
C LYS A 260 -17.97 9.25 -18.33
N TYR A 261 -16.78 8.68 -18.29
CA TYR A 261 -15.63 9.26 -17.57
C TYR A 261 -15.01 10.39 -18.39
N ASN A 262 -14.86 11.57 -17.78
CA ASN A 262 -14.26 12.75 -18.40
C ASN A 262 -14.83 13.02 -19.81
N LEU A 263 -16.16 12.98 -19.94
CA LEU A 263 -16.83 12.76 -21.22
C LEU A 263 -16.48 13.81 -22.30
N ASN A 264 -16.31 15.08 -21.94
CA ASN A 264 -15.96 16.13 -22.91
C ASN A 264 -14.58 15.84 -23.53
N GLU A 265 -13.59 15.63 -22.68
CA GLU A 265 -12.21 15.35 -23.05
C GLU A 265 -12.06 14.00 -23.74
N THR A 266 -12.85 13.00 -23.34
CA THR A 266 -12.94 11.69 -24.00
C THR A 266 -13.48 11.84 -25.41
N LEU A 267 -14.53 12.64 -25.63
CA LEU A 267 -15.05 12.91 -26.97
C LEU A 267 -14.02 13.64 -27.84
N ILE A 268 -13.30 14.63 -27.30
CA ILE A 268 -12.18 15.28 -28.01
C ILE A 268 -11.11 14.25 -28.40
N GLY A 269 -10.73 13.36 -27.48
CA GLY A 269 -9.77 12.29 -27.74
C GLY A 269 -10.24 11.36 -28.85
N LEU A 270 -11.50 10.91 -28.83
CA LEU A 270 -12.09 10.08 -29.87
C LEU A 270 -12.10 10.78 -31.23
N ILE A 271 -12.47 12.06 -31.29
CA ILE A 271 -12.44 12.86 -32.53
C ILE A 271 -11.03 12.85 -33.12
N ASN A 272 -10.00 13.14 -32.32
CA ASN A 272 -8.63 13.19 -32.81
C ASN A 272 -8.09 11.80 -33.22
N ILE A 273 -8.47 10.73 -32.50
CA ILE A 273 -8.11 9.36 -32.85
C ILE A 273 -8.73 8.98 -34.20
N TYR A 274 -10.04 9.20 -34.40
CA TYR A 274 -10.70 8.86 -35.66
C TYR A 274 -10.23 9.75 -36.83
N HIS A 275 -9.86 11.00 -36.56
CA HIS A 275 -9.17 11.84 -37.53
C HIS A 275 -7.84 11.22 -37.98
N GLY A 276 -7.00 10.79 -37.02
CA GLY A 276 -5.74 10.11 -37.31
C GLY A 276 -5.88 8.74 -37.99
N LEU A 277 -7.03 8.08 -37.81
CA LEU A 277 -7.39 6.83 -38.49
C LEU A 277 -8.07 7.05 -39.85
N ASN A 278 -8.26 8.30 -40.29
CA ASN A 278 -8.96 8.67 -41.52
C ASN A 278 -10.38 8.08 -41.60
N ASP A 279 -11.12 8.12 -40.48
CA ASP A 279 -12.53 7.70 -40.37
C ASP A 279 -13.44 8.93 -40.14
N PRO A 280 -13.84 9.63 -41.23
CA PRO A 280 -14.60 10.86 -41.13
C PRO A 280 -16.03 10.65 -40.61
N GLU A 281 -16.60 9.44 -40.76
CA GLU A 281 -17.94 9.13 -40.27
C GLU A 281 -17.94 9.12 -38.75
N LYS A 282 -16.99 8.39 -38.14
CA LYS A 282 -16.85 8.37 -36.67
C LYS A 282 -16.40 9.70 -36.11
N GLU A 283 -15.49 10.39 -36.78
CA GLU A 283 -15.06 11.73 -36.39
C GLU A 283 -16.26 12.69 -36.29
N GLU A 284 -17.12 12.72 -37.31
CA GLU A 284 -18.31 13.59 -37.34
C GLU A 284 -19.38 13.15 -36.33
N GLN A 285 -19.54 11.84 -36.11
CA GLN A 285 -20.42 11.30 -35.07
C GLN A 285 -20.07 11.90 -33.69
N TYR A 286 -18.81 11.80 -33.26
CA TYR A 286 -18.38 12.28 -31.94
C TYR A 286 -18.32 13.82 -31.86
N LYS A 287 -18.03 14.52 -32.97
CA LYS A 287 -18.17 15.98 -33.05
C LYS A 287 -19.60 16.43 -32.74
N ASN A 288 -20.60 15.76 -33.30
CA ASN A 288 -22.00 16.10 -33.06
C ASN A 288 -22.46 15.75 -31.66
N GLU A 289 -21.97 14.64 -31.10
CA GLU A 289 -22.21 14.29 -29.70
C GLU A 289 -21.60 15.34 -28.73
N LEU A 290 -20.38 15.80 -29.00
CA LEU A 290 -19.73 16.85 -28.19
C LEU A 290 -20.52 18.16 -28.25
N LYS A 291 -20.94 18.59 -29.44
CA LYS A 291 -21.80 19.78 -29.59
C LYS A 291 -23.10 19.65 -28.80
N ALA A 292 -23.76 18.49 -28.85
CA ALA A 292 -24.98 18.24 -28.10
C ALA A 292 -24.75 18.34 -26.58
N LEU A 293 -23.67 17.73 -26.08
CA LEU A 293 -23.26 17.79 -24.67
C LEU A 293 -22.98 19.22 -24.20
N GLU A 294 -22.38 20.07 -25.05
CA GLU A 294 -22.13 21.47 -24.73
C GLU A 294 -23.40 22.33 -24.71
N LEU A 295 -24.40 21.99 -25.53
CA LEU A 295 -25.70 22.66 -25.53
C LEU A 295 -26.53 22.32 -24.30
N GLU A 296 -26.45 21.09 -23.78
CA GLU A 296 -27.14 20.68 -22.55
C GLU A 296 -26.61 21.37 -21.27
N LYS A 297 -25.38 21.90 -21.32
CA LYS A 297 -24.73 22.59 -20.19
C LYS A 297 -25.05 24.09 -20.12
N LYS A 298 -25.71 24.65 -21.14
CA LYS A 298 -26.10 26.06 -21.22
C LYS A 298 -27.53 26.25 -20.75
#